data_AF-A0A1V6ISR9-F1
#
_entry.id   AF-A0A1V6ISR9-F1
#
_cell.length_a   1.000
_cell.length_b   1.000
_cell.length_c   1.000
_cell.angle_alpha   90.00
_cell.angle_beta   90.00
_cell.angle_gamma   90.00
#
_symmetry.space_group_name_H-M   'P 1'
#
loop_
_entity.id
_entity.type
_entity.pdbx_description
1 polymer ?
#
loop_
_entity_poly.entity_id
_entity_poly.type
_entity_poly.pdbx_seq_one_letter_code
_entity_poly.pdbx_strand_id
1 'polypeptide(L)'
;MGNVGRARLYYSSVDQKDDGLYLSSSRAIGIVGIADNLADARKIAEEGVKAVKGPVAYREDIGTDALIQKRIDHMKKIRKDA
;
A
#
# COMPACT_ATOMS: atom_id res chain seq x y z
N MET A 1 -5.28 12.00 -11.08
CA MET A 1 -5.21 11.43 -9.71
C MET A 1 -5.35 12.57 -8.72
N GLY A 2 -5.97 12.32 -7.55
CA GLY A 2 -6.03 13.32 -6.48
C GLY A 2 -4.67 13.55 -5.83
N ASN A 3 -4.56 14.58 -4.98
CA ASN A 3 -3.39 14.80 -4.14
C ASN A 3 -3.26 13.63 -3.15
N VAL A 4 -2.22 12.82 -3.30
CA VAL A 4 -1.92 11.65 -2.43
C VAL A 4 -1.22 12.06 -1.12
N GLY A 5 -1.16 13.35 -0.83
CA GLY A 5 -0.61 13.90 0.41
C GLY A 5 0.89 13.61 0.55
N ARG A 6 1.29 13.15 1.74
CA ARG A 6 2.68 12.80 2.06
C ARG A 6 3.11 11.42 1.55
N ALA A 7 2.22 10.69 0.88
CA ALA A 7 2.53 9.36 0.38
C ALA A 7 3.40 9.43 -0.88
N ARG A 8 4.38 8.53 -0.97
CA ARG A 8 5.21 8.38 -2.16
C ARG A 8 4.54 7.41 -3.12
N LEU A 9 4.51 7.78 -4.40
CA LEU A 9 3.94 6.96 -5.47
C LEU A 9 5.03 6.29 -6.30
N TYR A 10 4.79 5.04 -6.62
CA TYR A 10 5.61 4.23 -7.51
C TYR A 10 4.70 3.70 -8.61
N TYR A 11 4.93 4.13 -9.84
CA TYR A 11 4.17 3.71 -11.00
C TYR A 11 4.81 2.48 -11.62
N SER A 12 4.00 1.47 -11.97
CA SER A 12 4.44 0.26 -12.67
C SER A 12 3.70 0.15 -13.99
N SER A 13 2.66 -0.68 -14.08
CA SER A 13 1.87 -0.85 -15.30
C SER A 13 0.80 0.24 -15.43
N VAL A 14 1.27 1.47 -15.64
CA VAL A 14 0.40 2.60 -15.98
C VAL A 14 0.76 3.15 -17.34
N ASP A 15 -0.28 3.41 -18.13
CA ASP A 15 -0.18 4.11 -19.40
C ASP A 15 -0.71 5.53 -19.20
N GLN A 16 0.14 6.53 -19.36
CA GLN A 16 -0.28 7.92 -19.30
C GLN A 16 -0.82 8.33 -20.67
N LYS A 17 -2.09 8.74 -20.72
CA LYS A 17 -2.77 9.31 -21.89
C LYS A 17 -3.18 10.76 -21.59
N ASP A 18 -3.58 11.49 -22.62
CA ASP A 18 -3.94 12.91 -22.53
C ASP A 18 -5.09 13.22 -21.55
N ASP A 19 -5.96 12.24 -21.29
CA ASP A 19 -7.12 12.35 -20.40
C ASP A 19 -6.93 11.67 -19.03
N GLY A 20 -5.79 10.98 -18.80
CA GLY A 20 -5.52 10.37 -17.50
C GLY A 20 -4.53 9.21 -17.49
N LEU A 21 -4.46 8.56 -16.33
CA LEU A 21 -3.64 7.37 -16.08
C LEU A 21 -4.49 6.12 -16.24
N TYR A 22 -4.12 5.27 -17.20
CA TYR A 22 -4.76 3.99 -17.45
C TYR A 22 -3.97 2.88 -16.75
N LEU A 23 -4.67 2.10 -15.93
CA LEU A 23 -4.09 0.97 -15.21
C LEU A 23 -4.22 -0.26 -16.11
N SER A 24 -3.13 -0.74 -16.68
CA SER A 24 -3.17 -1.83 -17.68
C SER A 24 -3.06 -3.23 -17.08
N SER A 25 -2.51 -3.38 -15.85
CA SER A 25 -2.26 -4.69 -15.25
C SER A 25 -2.39 -4.75 -13.71
N SER A 26 -2.24 -5.95 -13.15
CA SER A 26 -2.16 -6.22 -11.71
C SER A 26 -0.94 -5.51 -11.08
N ARG A 27 -1.16 -4.74 -10.01
CA ARG A 27 -0.17 -3.89 -9.31
C ARG A 27 0.32 -2.68 -10.13
N ALA A 28 -0.62 -1.90 -10.64
CA ALA A 28 -0.33 -0.69 -11.40
C ALA A 28 0.39 0.41 -10.59
N ILE A 29 0.10 0.56 -9.29
CA ILE A 29 0.65 1.64 -8.45
C ILE A 29 1.04 1.09 -7.08
N GLY A 30 2.23 1.46 -6.60
CA GLY A 30 2.63 1.35 -5.21
C GLY A 30 2.46 2.69 -4.48
N ILE A 31 1.76 2.68 -3.35
CA ILE A 31 1.57 3.85 -2.48
C ILE A 31 2.26 3.56 -1.15
N VAL A 32 3.25 4.38 -0.81
CA VAL A 32 4.13 4.13 0.35
C VAL A 32 4.08 5.32 1.29
N GLY A 33 3.60 5.10 2.51
CA GLY A 33 3.74 6.06 3.60
C GLY A 33 5.09 5.90 4.28
N ILE A 34 5.80 7.00 4.47
CA ILE A 34 7.12 7.04 5.12
C ILE A 34 7.00 7.91 6.37
N ALA A 35 7.34 7.34 7.52
CA ALA A 35 7.34 8.01 8.82
C ALA A 35 8.25 7.26 9.81
N ASP A 36 8.44 7.83 11.00
CA ASP A 36 9.32 7.28 12.05
C ASP A 36 8.73 6.05 12.74
N ASN A 37 7.41 5.85 12.65
CA ASN A 37 6.73 4.67 13.20
C ASN A 37 5.71 4.10 12.21
N LEU A 38 5.35 2.82 12.42
CA LEU A 38 4.46 2.10 11.52
C LEU A 38 3.04 2.67 11.50
N ALA A 39 2.53 3.18 12.62
CA ALA A 39 1.17 3.72 12.70
C ALA A 39 1.02 4.98 11.83
N ASP A 40 1.99 5.89 11.90
CA ASP A 40 2.02 7.10 11.10
C ASP A 40 2.27 6.79 9.61
N ALA A 41 3.18 5.85 9.33
CA ALA A 41 3.42 5.39 7.96
C ALA A 41 2.16 4.77 7.34
N ARG A 42 1.43 3.95 8.12
CA ARG A 42 0.15 3.36 7.72
C ARG A 42 -0.89 4.44 7.43
N LYS A 43 -1.02 5.45 8.30
CA LYS A 43 -1.97 6.55 8.10
C LYS A 43 -1.69 7.30 6.79
N ILE A 44 -0.43 7.62 6.50
CA ILE A 44 -0.03 8.28 5.25
C ILE A 44 -0.37 7.39 4.03
N ALA A 45 -0.10 6.10 4.11
CA ALA A 45 -0.43 5.16 3.03
C ALA A 45 -1.94 5.07 2.79
N GLU A 46 -2.74 4.99 3.86
CA GLU A 46 -4.21 4.97 3.77
C GLU A 46 -4.79 6.25 3.16
N GLU A 47 -4.28 7.42 3.56
CA GLU A 47 -4.67 8.71 2.96
C GLU A 47 -4.33 8.74 1.47
N GLY A 48 -3.14 8.28 1.08
CA GLY A 48 -2.73 8.20 -0.31
C GLY A 48 -3.59 7.25 -1.15
N VAL A 49 -3.98 6.09 -0.60
CA VAL A 49 -4.87 5.13 -1.27
C VAL A 49 -6.27 5.71 -1.44
N LYS A 50 -6.83 6.37 -0.43
CA LYS A 50 -8.17 7.00 -0.50
C LYS A 50 -8.24 8.12 -1.55
N ALA A 51 -7.12 8.74 -1.90
CA ALA A 51 -7.04 9.75 -2.96
C ALA A 51 -7.11 9.14 -4.38
N VAL A 52 -6.95 7.83 -4.53
CA VAL A 52 -7.12 7.12 -5.80
C VAL A 52 -8.60 6.88 -6.04
N LYS A 53 -9.10 7.41 -7.18
CA LYS A 53 -10.47 7.21 -7.64
C LYS A 53 -10.45 6.31 -8.88
N GLY A 54 -11.32 5.30 -8.92
CA GLY A 54 -11.44 4.36 -10.05
C GLY A 54 -11.65 2.90 -9.59
N PRO A 55 -11.73 1.93 -10.52
CA PRO A 55 -11.90 0.52 -10.21
C PRO A 55 -10.58 -0.11 -9.72
N VAL A 56 -10.11 0.35 -8.55
CA VAL A 56 -8.88 -0.15 -7.92
C VAL A 56 -9.20 -1.08 -6.76
N ALA A 57 -8.53 -2.22 -6.72
CA ALA A 57 -8.54 -3.11 -5.57
C ALA A 57 -7.26 -2.90 -4.75
N TYR A 58 -7.39 -2.81 -3.44
CA TYR A 58 -6.27 -2.74 -2.51
C TYR A 58 -6.57 -3.53 -1.24
N ARG A 59 -5.55 -3.77 -0.43
CA ARG A 59 -5.67 -4.44 0.87
C ARG A 59 -5.67 -3.42 2.00
N GLU A 60 -6.68 -3.47 2.85
CA GLU A 60 -6.83 -2.59 4.02
C GLU A 60 -6.06 -3.08 5.24
N ASP A 61 -5.68 -4.36 5.25
CA ASP A 61 -5.01 -5.00 6.39
C ASP A 61 -3.49 -4.79 6.43
N ILE A 62 -2.92 -4.15 5.40
CA ILE A 62 -1.48 -3.90 5.29
C ILE A 62 -1.02 -2.99 6.44
N GLY A 63 0.00 -3.45 7.17
CA GLY A 63 0.57 -2.70 8.30
C GLY A 63 -0.33 -2.63 9.53
N THR A 64 -1.44 -3.37 9.60
CA THR A 64 -2.24 -3.48 10.83
C THR A 64 -1.51 -4.28 11.90
N ASP A 65 -1.73 -3.94 13.16
CA ASP A 65 -1.14 -4.67 14.30
C ASP A 65 -1.50 -6.16 14.25
N ALA A 66 -2.74 -6.47 13.88
CA ALA A 66 -3.21 -7.85 13.71
C ALA A 66 -2.41 -8.61 12.63
N LEU A 67 -2.16 -7.99 11.47
CA LEU A 67 -1.36 -8.62 10.41
C LEU A 67 0.10 -8.76 10.85
N ILE A 68 0.67 -7.74 11.49
CA ILE A 68 2.06 -7.76 11.99
C ILE A 68 2.21 -8.90 13.01
N GLN A 69 1.32 -8.97 14.00
CA GLN A 69 1.33 -10.02 15.01
C GLN A 69 1.19 -11.40 14.40
N LYS A 70 0.29 -11.57 13.42
CA LYS A 70 0.14 -12.82 12.66
C LYS A 70 1.45 -13.24 11.97
N ARG A 71 2.23 -12.29 11.42
CA ARG A 71 3.54 -12.58 10.80
C ARG A 71 4.60 -12.92 11.84
N ILE A 72 4.62 -12.23 12.97
CA ILE A 72 5.53 -12.53 14.09
C ILE A 72 5.28 -13.96 14.59
N ASP A 73 4.02 -14.33 14.85
CA ASP A 73 3.68 -15.65 15.38
C ASP A 73 3.96 -16.77 14.37
N HIS A 74 3.74 -16.50 13.08
CA HIS A 74 4.13 -17.42 12.02
C HIS A 74 5.64 -17.69 12.00
N MET A 75 6.46 -16.64 12.10
CA MET A 75 7.92 -16.78 12.15
C MET A 75 8.40 -17.50 13.43
N LYS A 76 7.75 -17.24 14.57
CA LYS A 76 8.03 -17.97 15.82
C LYS A 76 7.73 -19.47 15.69
N LYS A 77 6.67 -19.85 14.99
CA LYS A 77 6.33 -21.27 14.73
C LYS A 77 7.41 -21.92 13.85
N ILE A 78 7.73 -21.32 12.72
CA ILE A 78 8.79 -21.81 11.82
C ILE A 78 10.11 -22.04 12.58
N ARG A 79 10.49 -21.11 13.46
CA ARG A 79 11.72 -21.22 14.25
C ARG A 79 11.69 -22.29 15.33
N LYS A 80 10.51 -22.69 15.83
CA LYS A 80 10.36 -23.80 16.80
C LYS A 80 10.37 -25.17 16.12
N ASP A 81 10.02 -25.20 14.83
CA ASP A 81 10.00 -26.42 14.01
C ASP A 81 11.37 -26.69 13.33
N ALA A 82 12.37 -25.82 13.56
CA ALA A 82 13.75 -25.91 13.08
C ALA A 82 14.71 -26.22 14.24
#